data_AF-A0AB34K2S7-F1
#
_entry.id   AF-A0AB34K2S7-F1
#
_cell.length_a   1.000
_cell.length_b   1.000
_cell.length_c   1.000
_cell.angle_alpha   90.00
_cell.angle_beta   90.00
_cell.angle_gamma   90.00
#
_symmetry.space_group_name_H-M   'P 1'
#
loop_
_entity.id
_entity.type
_entity.pdbx_description
1 polymer ?
#
loop_
_entity_poly.entity_id
_entity_poly.type
_entity_poly.pdbx_seq_one_letter_code
_entity_poly.pdbx_strand_id
1 'polypeptide(L)'
;MSVTLGNPAPLGLLAFGMTTALLMYVDLGWVEHAYLEEVFGYMAFYGGFAQLIVGVLELFKGSSFGFAAFGSYGAFWMGQAIVFLESRKLTTDFDGSAAYPGGKCAFFCTWGVFTFGFWICTFRKNVCLVVVFGLLMLTFFLLAGAAVKGEGHEDVLKVAASFGFATAVAAVYTAFAELINEQYGRHLLPGIKPLVSSGPKTIDAKLMDKVIQYSERSNTMSMSLAHLQIQSVDDIEVIRSGIERRIKAVKPDGGKVHAIVNYKGTSINDELVSEYWKMTQDIQSRFYLSVKRFHVTSSFADGGDDSALPGMTSLLAPSGAPTQMQQLSGAVPAAKMQRSNVRDEFAPTAVSAQ
;
A
#
# COMPACT_ATOMS: atom_id res chain seq x y z
N MET A 1 -7.40 12.69 14.45
CA MET A 1 -5.98 12.31 14.25
C MET A 1 -5.86 11.71 12.86
N SER A 2 -4.92 12.14 12.01
CA SER A 2 -4.55 11.34 10.83
C SER A 2 -3.52 10.31 11.30
N VAL A 3 -3.95 9.05 11.39
CA VAL A 3 -3.04 7.94 11.71
C VAL A 3 -2.09 7.79 10.51
N THR A 4 -0.78 7.88 10.74
CA THR A 4 0.19 7.48 9.72
C THR A 4 0.16 5.96 9.64
N LEU A 5 -0.49 5.43 8.61
CA LEU A 5 -0.55 3.99 8.35
C LEU A 5 0.80 3.52 7.79
N GLY A 6 1.24 2.32 8.22
CA GLY A 6 2.43 1.67 7.66
C GLY A 6 2.25 1.30 6.19
N ASN A 7 3.31 0.80 5.55
CA ASN A 7 3.24 0.34 4.16
C ASN A 7 2.82 -1.14 4.09
N PRO A 8 1.62 -1.48 3.56
CA PRO A 8 1.18 -2.87 3.44
C PRO A 8 1.71 -3.54 2.14
N ALA A 9 2.25 -2.79 1.18
CA ALA A 9 2.70 -3.32 -0.11
C ALA A 9 3.76 -4.45 0.02
N PRO A 10 4.74 -4.40 0.94
CA PRO A 10 5.68 -5.49 1.12
C PRO A 10 5.01 -6.82 1.50
N LEU A 11 3.96 -6.78 2.34
CA LEU A 11 3.21 -7.99 2.69
C LEU A 11 2.51 -8.58 1.46
N GLY A 12 1.91 -7.74 0.63
CA GLY A 12 1.26 -8.18 -0.61
C GLY A 12 2.24 -8.79 -1.61
N LEU A 13 3.44 -8.22 -1.72
CA LEU A 13 4.50 -8.75 -2.58
C LEU A 13 5.08 -10.07 -2.07
N LEU A 14 5.24 -10.24 -0.75
CA LEU A 14 5.65 -11.51 -0.15
C LEU A 14 4.57 -12.58 -0.31
N ALA A 15 3.30 -12.22 -0.07
CA ALA A 15 2.13 -13.06 -0.29
C ALA A 15 2.10 -13.64 -1.70
N PHE A 16 2.23 -12.75 -2.69
CA PHE A 16 2.30 -13.10 -4.09
C PHE A 16 3.53 -13.94 -4.42
N GLY A 17 4.72 -13.44 -4.06
CA GLY A 17 6.00 -14.02 -4.44
C GLY A 17 6.19 -15.42 -3.87
N MET A 18 5.93 -15.62 -2.57
CA MET A 18 6.08 -16.94 -1.96
C MET A 18 5.08 -17.95 -2.53
N THR A 19 3.80 -17.58 -2.67
CA THR A 19 2.79 -18.47 -3.26
C THR A 19 3.14 -18.85 -4.71
N THR A 20 3.63 -17.88 -5.49
CA THR A 20 4.13 -18.14 -6.85
C THR A 20 5.31 -19.09 -6.84
N ALA A 21 6.35 -18.85 -6.02
CA ALA A 21 7.52 -19.71 -5.96
C ALA A 21 7.15 -21.17 -5.66
N LEU A 22 6.26 -21.39 -4.70
CA LEU A 22 5.81 -22.74 -4.31
C LEU A 22 5.09 -23.46 -5.46
N LEU A 23 4.22 -22.77 -6.21
CA LEU A 23 3.60 -23.35 -7.40
C LEU A 23 4.65 -23.67 -8.48
N MET A 24 5.60 -22.77 -8.70
CA MET A 24 6.62 -22.96 -9.73
C MET A 24 7.59 -24.09 -9.40
N TYR A 25 7.83 -24.40 -8.12
CA TYR A 25 8.60 -25.60 -7.74
C TYR A 25 7.95 -26.88 -8.26
N VAL A 26 6.62 -26.95 -8.22
CA VAL A 26 5.86 -28.08 -8.77
C VAL A 26 5.95 -28.09 -10.29
N ASP A 27 5.67 -26.96 -10.95
CA ASP A 27 5.66 -26.88 -12.42
C ASP A 27 7.06 -27.08 -13.06
N LEU A 28 8.13 -26.79 -12.31
CA LEU A 28 9.53 -27.10 -12.68
C LEU A 28 9.92 -28.56 -12.42
N GLY A 29 9.12 -29.30 -11.65
CA GLY A 29 9.44 -30.66 -11.21
C GLY A 29 10.56 -30.72 -10.17
N TRP A 30 10.80 -29.65 -9.41
CA TRP A 30 11.77 -29.65 -8.31
C TRP A 30 11.25 -30.37 -7.06
N VAL A 31 9.92 -30.50 -6.96
CA VAL A 31 9.21 -31.23 -5.91
C VAL A 31 8.10 -32.07 -6.53
N GLU A 32 7.60 -33.04 -5.78
CA GLU A 32 6.54 -33.94 -6.23
C GLU A 32 5.22 -33.20 -6.44
N HIS A 33 4.39 -33.65 -7.39
CA HIS A 33 3.08 -33.05 -7.66
C HIS A 33 2.13 -33.07 -6.44
N ALA A 34 2.32 -34.01 -5.52
CA ALA A 34 1.58 -34.05 -4.25
C ALA A 34 1.81 -32.80 -3.39
N TYR A 35 2.92 -32.08 -3.58
CA TYR A 35 3.23 -30.84 -2.87
C TYR A 35 2.20 -29.73 -3.11
N LEU A 36 1.39 -29.80 -4.18
CA LEU A 36 0.28 -28.86 -4.42
C LEU A 36 -0.71 -28.78 -3.25
N GLU A 37 -0.80 -29.80 -2.41
CA GLU A 37 -1.64 -29.78 -1.20
C GLU A 37 -1.15 -28.74 -0.18
N GLU A 38 0.16 -28.54 -0.05
CA GLU A 38 0.74 -27.47 0.77
C GLU A 38 0.56 -26.11 0.08
N VAL A 39 0.77 -26.07 -1.25
CA VAL A 39 0.60 -24.84 -2.04
C VAL A 39 -0.83 -24.32 -1.94
N PHE A 40 -1.85 -25.18 -1.87
CA PHE A 40 -3.24 -24.80 -1.69
C PHE A 40 -3.46 -23.89 -0.47
N GLY A 41 -2.81 -24.18 0.67
CA GLY A 41 -2.89 -23.33 1.86
C GLY A 41 -2.40 -21.89 1.58
N TYR A 42 -1.31 -21.76 0.82
CA TYR A 42 -0.79 -20.47 0.38
C TYR A 42 -1.71 -19.78 -0.63
N MET A 43 -2.28 -20.52 -1.58
CA MET A 43 -3.26 -20.00 -2.54
C MET A 43 -4.49 -19.42 -1.81
N ALA A 44 -5.01 -20.12 -0.80
CA ALA A 44 -6.20 -19.67 -0.07
C ALA A 44 -5.91 -18.48 0.87
N PHE A 45 -4.85 -18.58 1.67
CA PHE A 45 -4.66 -17.66 2.80
C PHE A 45 -3.60 -16.59 2.56
N TYR A 46 -2.45 -16.94 2.00
CA TYR A 46 -1.34 -15.99 1.91
C TYR A 46 -1.39 -15.20 0.61
N GLY A 47 -1.09 -15.84 -0.53
CA GLY A 47 -1.29 -15.26 -1.86
C GLY A 47 -2.74 -14.89 -2.13
N GLY A 48 -3.70 -15.55 -1.47
CA GLY A 48 -5.13 -15.23 -1.56
C GLY A 48 -5.57 -14.12 -0.60
N PHE A 49 -6.07 -14.55 0.57
CA PHE A 49 -6.77 -13.68 1.52
C PHE A 49 -5.92 -12.54 2.08
N ALA A 50 -4.68 -12.79 2.51
CA ALA A 50 -3.80 -11.76 3.03
C ALA A 50 -3.46 -10.72 1.96
N GLN A 51 -3.22 -11.15 0.72
CA GLN A 51 -2.99 -10.24 -0.40
C GLN A 51 -4.24 -9.41 -0.75
N LEU A 52 -5.44 -10.00 -0.66
CA LEU A 52 -6.70 -9.29 -0.82
C LEU A 52 -6.86 -8.17 0.23
N ILE A 53 -6.56 -8.48 1.50
CA ILE A 53 -6.56 -7.50 2.60
C ILE A 53 -5.56 -6.36 2.29
N VAL A 54 -4.35 -6.69 1.84
CA VAL A 54 -3.35 -5.68 1.45
C VAL A 54 -3.90 -4.76 0.35
N GLY A 55 -4.64 -5.30 -0.63
CA GLY A 55 -5.34 -4.49 -1.63
C GLY A 55 -6.27 -3.46 -0.98
N VAL A 56 -7.14 -3.90 -0.08
CA VAL A 56 -8.06 -3.01 0.65
C VAL A 56 -7.31 -1.95 1.46
N LEU A 57 -6.19 -2.33 2.11
CA LEU A 57 -5.34 -1.39 2.86
C LEU A 57 -4.66 -0.35 1.95
N GLU A 58 -4.24 -0.74 0.74
CA GLU A 58 -3.70 0.19 -0.25
C GLU A 58 -4.75 1.21 -0.72
N LEU A 59 -6.04 0.83 -0.79
CA LEU A 59 -7.12 1.78 -1.08
C LEU A 59 -7.22 2.86 0.02
N PHE A 60 -7.15 2.47 1.30
CA PHE A 60 -7.15 3.42 2.41
C PHE A 60 -5.92 4.33 2.44
N LYS A 61 -4.78 3.88 1.87
CA LYS A 61 -3.60 4.73 1.64
C LYS A 61 -3.70 5.63 0.39
N GLY A 62 -4.78 5.53 -0.38
CA GLY A 62 -4.99 6.30 -1.61
C GLY A 62 -4.28 5.74 -2.85
N SER A 63 -3.90 4.46 -2.83
CA SER A 63 -3.19 3.79 -3.92
C SER A 63 -4.16 2.94 -4.74
N SER A 64 -4.74 3.52 -5.80
CA SER A 64 -5.62 2.77 -6.72
C SER A 64 -4.88 1.64 -7.44
N PHE A 65 -3.60 1.86 -7.76
CA PHE A 65 -2.74 0.83 -8.36
C PHE A 65 -2.56 -0.35 -7.40
N GLY A 66 -2.20 -0.11 -6.13
CA GLY A 66 -1.99 -1.16 -5.15
C GLY A 66 -3.28 -1.93 -4.84
N PHE A 67 -4.41 -1.20 -4.69
CA PHE A 67 -5.72 -1.82 -4.51
C PHE A 67 -6.08 -2.78 -5.64
N ALA A 68 -6.01 -2.30 -6.88
CA ALA A 68 -6.39 -3.10 -8.03
C ALA A 68 -5.41 -4.27 -8.25
N ALA A 69 -4.10 -4.06 -8.09
CA ALA A 69 -3.11 -5.11 -8.25
C ALA A 69 -3.25 -6.21 -7.17
N PHE A 70 -3.07 -5.86 -5.90
CA PHE A 70 -3.09 -6.85 -4.82
C PHE A 70 -4.47 -7.46 -4.62
N GLY A 71 -5.55 -6.68 -4.79
CA GLY A 71 -6.91 -7.19 -4.74
C GLY A 71 -7.18 -8.22 -5.84
N SER A 72 -6.81 -7.93 -7.08
CA SER A 72 -7.04 -8.87 -8.20
C SER A 72 -6.18 -10.13 -8.11
N TYR A 73 -4.89 -10.03 -7.77
CA TYR A 73 -4.05 -11.22 -7.63
C TYR A 73 -4.39 -12.03 -6.36
N GLY A 74 -4.87 -11.40 -5.29
CA GLY A 74 -5.46 -12.08 -4.15
C GLY A 74 -6.69 -12.91 -4.56
N ALA A 75 -7.60 -12.29 -5.31
CA ALA A 75 -8.76 -13.01 -5.85
C ALA A 75 -8.38 -14.11 -6.85
N PHE A 76 -7.35 -13.92 -7.67
CA PHE A 76 -6.78 -14.95 -8.54
C PHE A 76 -6.39 -16.19 -7.74
N TRP A 77 -5.56 -16.02 -6.70
CA TRP A 77 -5.08 -17.14 -5.89
C TRP A 77 -6.20 -17.86 -5.14
N MET A 78 -7.17 -17.11 -4.59
CA MET A 78 -8.36 -17.71 -3.98
C MET A 78 -9.18 -18.51 -5.00
N GLY A 79 -9.36 -17.98 -6.21
CA GLY A 79 -10.02 -18.70 -7.31
C GLY A 79 -9.29 -20.00 -7.67
N GLN A 80 -7.96 -19.96 -7.75
CA GLN A 80 -7.13 -21.15 -8.00
C GLN A 80 -7.24 -22.17 -6.86
N ALA A 81 -7.35 -21.73 -5.61
CA ALA A 81 -7.60 -22.62 -4.47
C ALA A 81 -8.94 -23.37 -4.60
N ILE A 82 -10.00 -22.68 -5.01
CA ILE A 82 -11.32 -23.30 -5.26
C ILE A 82 -11.24 -24.29 -6.44
N VAL A 83 -10.61 -23.92 -7.55
CA VAL A 83 -10.42 -24.82 -8.70
C VAL A 83 -9.64 -26.08 -8.29
N PHE A 84 -8.60 -25.94 -7.46
CA PHE A 84 -7.87 -27.08 -6.91
C PHE A 84 -8.76 -27.97 -6.06
N LEU A 85 -9.55 -27.39 -5.14
CA LEU A 85 -10.46 -28.14 -4.27
C LEU A 85 -11.48 -28.95 -5.09
N GLU A 86 -12.08 -28.32 -6.09
CA GLU A 86 -13.05 -28.96 -6.98
C GLU A 86 -12.41 -30.05 -7.85
N SER A 87 -11.14 -29.89 -8.26
CA SER A 87 -10.41 -30.94 -8.99
C SER A 87 -10.24 -32.24 -8.19
N ARG A 88 -10.43 -32.20 -6.86
CA ARG A 88 -10.45 -33.37 -5.97
C ARG A 88 -11.84 -34.04 -5.88
N LYS A 89 -12.81 -33.63 -6.71
CA LYS A 89 -14.17 -34.19 -6.82
C LYS A 89 -14.98 -34.12 -5.51
N LEU A 90 -14.82 -33.01 -4.78
CA LEU A 90 -15.64 -32.76 -3.58
C LEU A 90 -17.09 -32.38 -3.91
N THR A 91 -17.35 -31.95 -5.15
CA THR A 91 -18.69 -31.84 -5.73
C THR A 91 -18.85 -32.83 -6.88
N THR A 92 -20.06 -33.34 -7.11
CA THR A 92 -20.33 -34.41 -8.10
C THR A 92 -20.42 -33.89 -9.53
N ASP A 93 -20.58 -32.56 -9.72
CA ASP A 93 -21.00 -31.97 -10.99
C ASP A 93 -19.93 -31.05 -11.62
N PHE A 94 -18.79 -30.84 -10.95
CA PHE A 94 -17.67 -30.06 -11.49
C PHE A 94 -16.61 -30.98 -12.10
N ASP A 95 -16.55 -31.06 -13.42
CA ASP A 95 -15.50 -31.79 -14.16
C ASP A 95 -14.25 -30.92 -14.46
N GLY A 96 -14.25 -29.68 -13.98
CA GLY A 96 -13.14 -28.74 -14.09
C GLY A 96 -12.76 -28.40 -15.52
N SER A 97 -11.45 -28.31 -15.79
CA SER A 97 -10.94 -28.00 -17.14
C SER A 97 -11.19 -29.10 -18.17
N ALA A 98 -11.69 -30.29 -17.76
CA ALA A 98 -11.91 -31.41 -18.66
C ALA A 98 -13.06 -31.14 -19.66
N ALA A 99 -14.13 -30.43 -19.25
CA ALA A 99 -15.19 -29.97 -20.17
C ALA A 99 -14.73 -28.85 -21.11
N TYR A 100 -13.70 -28.09 -20.74
CA TYR A 100 -13.31 -26.85 -21.41
C TYR A 100 -11.85 -26.89 -21.85
N PRO A 101 -11.50 -27.67 -22.89
CA PRO A 101 -10.11 -27.91 -23.28
C PRO A 101 -9.35 -26.65 -23.76
N GLY A 102 -10.04 -25.55 -24.07
CA GLY A 102 -9.42 -24.25 -24.35
C GLY A 102 -9.51 -23.25 -23.18
N GLY A 103 -10.25 -23.58 -22.11
CA GLY A 103 -10.58 -22.66 -21.02
C GLY A 103 -9.36 -22.20 -20.24
N LYS A 104 -8.41 -23.11 -19.94
CA LYS A 104 -7.17 -22.79 -19.21
C LYS A 104 -6.26 -21.84 -20.01
N CYS A 105 -6.14 -22.05 -21.32
CA CYS A 105 -5.42 -21.15 -22.22
C CYS A 105 -6.07 -19.76 -22.25
N ALA A 106 -7.39 -19.68 -22.47
CA ALA A 106 -8.13 -18.42 -22.50
C ALA A 106 -8.03 -17.65 -21.16
N PHE A 107 -8.09 -18.37 -20.04
CA PHE A 107 -7.90 -17.81 -18.70
C PHE A 107 -6.53 -17.15 -18.55
N PHE A 108 -5.44 -17.87 -18.87
CA PHE A 108 -4.10 -17.30 -18.75
C PHE A 108 -3.81 -16.18 -19.76
N CYS A 109 -4.33 -16.25 -20.98
CA CYS A 109 -4.27 -15.14 -21.94
C CYS A 109 -4.93 -13.87 -21.38
N THR A 110 -6.10 -14.03 -20.74
CA THR A 110 -6.84 -12.92 -20.12
C THR A 110 -6.03 -12.28 -18.99
N TRP A 111 -5.44 -13.10 -18.12
CA TRP A 111 -4.55 -12.62 -17.06
C TRP A 111 -3.25 -12.00 -17.61
N GLY A 112 -2.72 -12.50 -18.72
CA GLY A 112 -1.57 -11.90 -19.41
C GLY A 112 -1.87 -10.48 -19.90
N VAL A 113 -3.02 -10.27 -20.56
CA VAL A 113 -3.46 -8.94 -21.02
C VAL A 113 -3.75 -8.01 -19.84
N PHE A 114 -4.40 -8.51 -18.80
CA PHE A 114 -4.62 -7.77 -17.55
C PHE A 114 -3.29 -7.30 -16.94
N THR A 115 -2.32 -8.21 -16.84
CA THR A 115 -0.98 -7.92 -16.29
C THR A 115 -0.21 -6.93 -17.16
N PHE A 116 -0.33 -7.02 -18.49
CA PHE A 116 0.26 -6.07 -19.42
C PHE A 116 -0.21 -4.63 -19.16
N GLY A 117 -1.51 -4.44 -18.89
CA GLY A 117 -2.04 -3.13 -18.50
C GLY A 117 -1.38 -2.57 -17.23
N PHE A 118 -1.19 -3.42 -16.22
CA PHE A 118 -0.45 -3.02 -15.01
C PHE A 118 1.03 -2.76 -15.29
N TRP A 119 1.67 -3.56 -16.14
CA TRP A 119 3.06 -3.39 -16.50
C TRP A 119 3.32 -2.00 -17.08
N ILE A 120 2.46 -1.50 -17.97
CA ILE A 120 2.55 -0.11 -18.48
C ILE A 120 2.47 0.91 -17.34
N CYS A 121 1.59 0.68 -16.36
CA CYS A 121 1.44 1.56 -15.21
C CYS A 121 2.69 1.61 -14.31
N THR A 122 3.53 0.57 -14.34
CA THR A 122 4.76 0.50 -13.53
C THR A 122 5.89 1.39 -14.03
N PHE A 123 5.87 1.88 -15.28
CA PHE A 123 6.93 2.74 -15.82
C PHE A 123 7.05 4.10 -15.12
N ARG A 124 6.01 4.53 -14.39
CA ARG A 124 6.06 5.71 -13.52
C ARG A 124 6.24 5.38 -12.03
N LYS A 125 6.31 4.08 -11.71
CA LYS A 125 6.60 3.55 -10.38
C LYS A 125 8.09 3.32 -10.29
N ASN A 126 8.57 2.10 -10.04
CA ASN A 126 10.00 1.82 -9.86
C ASN A 126 10.44 0.62 -10.71
N VAL A 127 11.76 0.46 -10.90
CA VAL A 127 12.33 -0.61 -11.74
C VAL A 127 11.93 -2.00 -11.24
N CYS A 128 11.89 -2.20 -9.93
CA CYS A 128 11.56 -3.51 -9.37
C CYS A 128 10.15 -3.96 -9.77
N LEU A 129 9.16 -3.05 -9.70
CA LEU A 129 7.80 -3.34 -10.15
C LEU A 129 7.72 -3.55 -11.67
N VAL A 130 8.51 -2.84 -12.47
CA VAL A 130 8.60 -3.09 -13.92
C VAL A 130 9.07 -4.52 -14.20
N VAL A 131 10.09 -4.98 -13.46
CA VAL A 131 10.61 -6.35 -13.59
C VAL A 131 9.57 -7.37 -13.13
N VAL A 132 8.95 -7.18 -11.97
CA VAL A 132 7.92 -8.10 -11.43
C VAL A 132 6.76 -8.27 -12.41
N PHE A 133 6.14 -7.16 -12.84
CA PHE A 133 4.99 -7.23 -13.75
C PHE A 133 5.37 -7.68 -15.16
N GLY A 134 6.58 -7.35 -15.62
CA GLY A 134 7.07 -7.77 -16.94
C GLY A 134 7.30 -9.28 -16.99
N LEU A 135 7.96 -9.84 -15.97
CA LEU A 135 8.15 -11.29 -15.86
C LEU A 135 6.81 -12.00 -15.67
N LEU A 136 5.92 -11.49 -14.82
CA LEU A 136 4.60 -12.08 -14.59
C LEU A 136 3.75 -12.13 -15.86
N MET A 137 3.77 -11.05 -16.65
CA MET A 137 3.07 -11.00 -17.93
C MET A 137 3.58 -12.11 -18.86
N LEU A 138 4.89 -12.28 -18.98
CA LEU A 138 5.49 -13.35 -19.77
C LEU A 138 5.11 -14.72 -19.22
N THR A 139 5.12 -14.92 -17.90
CA THR A 139 4.67 -16.15 -17.24
C THR A 139 3.25 -16.50 -17.65
N PHE A 140 2.30 -15.57 -17.60
CA PHE A 140 0.91 -15.86 -17.99
C PHE A 140 0.78 -16.24 -19.47
N PHE A 141 1.47 -15.53 -20.38
CA PHE A 141 1.42 -15.90 -21.80
C PHE A 141 2.08 -17.26 -22.08
N LEU A 142 3.18 -17.58 -21.40
CA LEU A 142 3.83 -18.88 -21.51
C LEU A 142 2.96 -20.00 -20.92
N LEU A 143 2.30 -19.78 -19.78
CA LEU A 143 1.33 -20.71 -19.21
C LEU A 143 0.13 -20.92 -20.13
N ALA A 144 -0.32 -19.87 -20.83
CA ALA A 144 -1.36 -19.99 -21.84
C ALA A 144 -0.91 -20.86 -23.03
N GLY A 145 0.33 -20.68 -23.50
CA GLY A 145 0.96 -21.51 -24.52
C GLY A 145 1.08 -22.97 -24.11
N ALA A 146 1.47 -23.23 -22.86
CA ALA A 146 1.53 -24.57 -22.29
C ALA A 146 0.14 -25.23 -22.16
N ALA A 147 -0.92 -24.44 -22.11
CA ALA A 147 -2.30 -24.89 -21.97
C ALA A 147 -3.09 -24.93 -23.29
N VAL A 148 -2.42 -24.78 -24.44
CA VAL A 148 -3.07 -24.88 -25.77
C VAL A 148 -3.67 -26.28 -25.96
N LYS A 149 -4.89 -26.32 -26.49
CA LYS A 149 -5.64 -27.57 -26.69
C LYS A 149 -4.88 -28.52 -27.63
N GLY A 150 -4.71 -29.77 -27.19
CA GLY A 150 -4.30 -30.89 -28.05
C GLY A 150 -2.83 -31.31 -27.91
N GLU A 151 -2.02 -30.58 -27.17
CA GLU A 151 -0.59 -30.89 -27.02
C GLU A 151 -0.13 -30.71 -25.57
N GLY A 152 0.51 -31.75 -25.01
CA GLY A 152 1.16 -31.69 -23.71
C GLY A 152 2.51 -31.00 -23.84
N HIS A 153 2.51 -29.67 -23.79
CA HIS A 153 3.74 -28.89 -23.95
C HIS A 153 4.52 -28.75 -22.63
N GLU A 154 5.00 -29.87 -22.09
CA GLU A 154 5.74 -29.90 -20.82
C GLU A 154 6.97 -28.98 -20.83
N ASP A 155 7.68 -28.90 -21.97
CA ASP A 155 8.83 -28.01 -22.10
C ASP A 155 8.42 -26.53 -22.01
N VAL A 156 7.28 -26.16 -22.61
CA VAL A 156 6.74 -24.80 -22.50
C VAL A 156 6.30 -24.50 -21.08
N LEU A 157 5.71 -25.49 -20.38
CA LEU A 157 5.35 -25.35 -18.96
C LEU A 157 6.59 -25.09 -18.10
N LYS A 158 7.70 -25.82 -18.30
CA LYS A 158 8.95 -25.58 -17.56
C LYS A 158 9.54 -24.21 -17.84
N VAL A 159 9.46 -23.72 -19.09
CA VAL A 159 9.88 -22.36 -19.44
C VAL A 159 8.98 -21.33 -18.74
N ALA A 160 7.65 -21.51 -18.79
CA ALA A 160 6.70 -20.66 -18.09
C ALA A 160 7.01 -20.62 -16.58
N ALA A 161 7.30 -21.78 -15.99
CA ALA A 161 7.59 -21.92 -14.59
C ALA A 161 8.91 -21.27 -14.18
N SER A 162 9.91 -21.29 -15.06
CA SER A 162 11.19 -20.58 -14.85
C SER A 162 10.98 -19.06 -14.78
N PHE A 163 10.17 -18.50 -15.68
CA PHE A 163 9.79 -17.08 -15.63
C PHE A 163 8.94 -16.77 -14.40
N GLY A 164 8.02 -17.65 -14.01
CA GLY A 164 7.21 -17.49 -12.80
C GLY A 164 8.07 -17.52 -11.54
N PHE A 165 9.08 -18.38 -11.49
CA PHE A 165 10.03 -18.42 -10.37
C PHE A 165 10.89 -17.15 -10.33
N ALA A 166 11.38 -16.67 -11.46
CA ALA A 166 12.08 -15.39 -11.54
C ALA A 166 11.18 -14.21 -11.08
N THR A 167 9.89 -14.24 -11.44
CA THR A 167 8.88 -13.29 -10.97
C THR A 167 8.75 -13.31 -9.46
N ALA A 168 8.66 -14.51 -8.86
CA ALA A 168 8.57 -14.70 -7.42
C ALA A 168 9.78 -14.12 -6.68
N VAL A 169 10.99 -14.42 -7.15
CA VAL A 169 12.23 -13.88 -6.60
C VAL A 169 12.26 -12.35 -6.70
N ALA A 170 11.88 -11.79 -7.84
CA ALA A 170 11.80 -10.34 -8.01
C ALA A 170 10.78 -9.69 -7.06
N ALA A 171 9.62 -10.32 -6.82
CA ALA A 171 8.61 -9.82 -5.90
C ALA A 171 9.09 -9.84 -4.45
N VAL A 172 9.72 -10.94 -4.02
CA VAL A 172 10.34 -11.07 -2.68
C VAL A 172 11.45 -10.04 -2.50
N TYR A 173 12.33 -9.86 -3.49
CA TYR A 173 13.34 -8.81 -3.45
C TYR A 173 12.71 -7.42 -3.31
N THR A 174 11.68 -7.11 -4.11
CA THR A 174 10.98 -5.83 -4.06
C THR A 174 10.42 -5.56 -2.66
N ALA A 175 9.78 -6.56 -2.04
CA ALA A 175 9.24 -6.44 -0.70
C ALA A 175 10.30 -6.13 0.35
N PHE A 176 11.40 -6.88 0.36
CA PHE A 176 12.49 -6.64 1.31
C PHE A 176 13.24 -5.34 1.02
N ALA A 177 13.40 -4.96 -0.25
CA ALA A 177 13.96 -3.67 -0.61
C ALA A 177 13.12 -2.50 -0.09
N GLU A 178 11.78 -2.61 -0.14
CA GLU A 178 10.90 -1.62 0.50
C GLU A 178 11.06 -1.61 2.03
N LEU A 179 10.98 -2.78 2.69
CA LEU A 179 11.08 -2.87 4.15
C LEU A 179 12.44 -2.38 4.67
N ILE A 180 13.55 -2.82 4.07
CA ILE A 180 14.90 -2.42 4.48
C ILE A 180 15.07 -0.92 4.28
N ASN A 181 14.70 -0.37 3.12
CA ASN A 181 14.81 1.07 2.90
C ASN A 181 13.94 1.89 3.87
N GLU A 182 12.77 1.38 4.25
CA GLU A 182 11.90 1.98 5.27
C GLU A 182 12.54 1.93 6.66
N GLN A 183 13.04 0.78 7.11
CA GLN A 183 13.66 0.62 8.43
C GLN A 183 14.91 1.48 8.61
N TYR A 184 15.73 1.62 7.56
CA TYR A 184 16.96 2.42 7.61
C TYR A 184 16.75 3.89 7.22
N GLY A 185 15.55 4.30 6.82
CA GLY A 185 15.23 5.68 6.43
C GLY A 185 16.00 6.20 5.20
N ARG A 186 16.68 5.32 4.45
CA ARG A 186 17.49 5.67 3.27
C ARG A 186 17.44 4.55 2.22
N HIS A 187 17.71 4.89 0.97
CA HIS A 187 17.76 3.92 -0.13
C HIS A 187 19.06 3.12 -0.11
N LEU A 188 19.08 2.02 0.65
CA LEU A 188 20.15 1.02 0.67
C LEU A 188 20.07 0.07 -0.52
N LEU A 189 18.89 -0.54 -0.73
CA LEU A 189 18.68 -1.48 -1.81
C LEU A 189 18.20 -0.76 -3.08
N PRO A 190 18.79 -1.07 -4.25
CA PRO A 190 18.51 -0.37 -5.49
C PRO A 190 17.13 -0.75 -6.08
N GLY A 191 16.66 0.08 -7.00
CA GLY A 191 15.52 -0.22 -7.86
C GLY A 191 14.14 0.19 -7.34
N ILE A 192 14.03 0.71 -6.12
CA ILE A 192 12.76 1.18 -5.52
C ILE A 192 12.49 2.68 -5.79
N LYS A 193 13.48 3.42 -6.28
CA LYS A 193 13.31 4.83 -6.67
C LYS A 193 12.33 4.97 -7.84
N PRO A 194 11.49 6.02 -7.86
CA PRO A 194 10.63 6.28 -9.00
C PRO A 194 11.41 6.47 -10.31
N LEU A 195 10.98 5.79 -11.38
CA LEU A 195 11.57 5.88 -12.73
C LEU A 195 11.33 7.24 -13.37
N VAL A 196 10.14 7.79 -13.15
CA VAL A 196 9.81 9.16 -13.53
C VAL A 196 9.62 9.94 -12.23
N SER A 197 10.70 10.51 -11.71
CA SER A 197 10.55 11.62 -10.78
C SER A 197 9.96 12.78 -11.59
N SER A 198 8.81 13.31 -11.18
CA SER A 198 8.53 14.71 -11.50
C SER A 198 9.78 15.47 -11.06
N GLY A 199 10.46 16.15 -11.97
CA GLY A 199 11.61 16.98 -11.60
C GLY A 199 11.25 17.94 -10.47
N PRO A 200 12.24 18.62 -9.85
CA PRO A 200 11.96 19.61 -8.81
C PRO A 200 10.81 20.49 -9.27
N LYS A 201 9.68 20.47 -8.55
CA LYS A 201 8.57 21.37 -8.87
C LYS A 201 9.12 22.77 -8.64
N THR A 202 9.16 23.59 -9.68
CA THR A 202 9.47 25.02 -9.52
C THR A 202 8.52 25.59 -8.48
N ILE A 203 9.07 26.13 -7.40
CA ILE A 203 8.27 26.74 -6.34
C ILE A 203 7.88 28.12 -6.86
N ASP A 204 6.69 28.21 -7.45
CA ASP A 204 6.15 29.44 -8.02
C ASP A 204 4.78 29.80 -7.40
N ALA A 205 4.28 31.00 -7.71
CA ALA A 205 3.02 31.48 -7.18
C ALA A 205 1.83 30.56 -7.55
N LYS A 206 1.83 29.99 -8.76
CA LYS A 206 0.76 29.11 -9.27
C LYS A 206 0.72 27.80 -8.49
N LEU A 207 1.88 27.24 -8.16
CA LEU A 207 2.00 26.07 -7.30
C LEU A 207 1.47 26.39 -5.91
N MET A 208 1.86 27.55 -5.34
CA MET A 208 1.41 27.93 -4.02
C MET A 208 -0.11 28.06 -3.92
N ASP A 209 -0.75 28.65 -4.93
CA ASP A 209 -2.21 28.79 -4.96
C ASP A 209 -2.92 27.42 -5.04
N LYS A 210 -2.27 26.42 -5.66
CA LYS A 210 -2.77 25.04 -5.76
C LYS A 210 -2.60 24.23 -4.48
N VAL A 211 -1.46 24.38 -3.79
CA VAL A 211 -1.13 23.55 -2.61
C VAL A 211 -1.69 24.10 -1.30
N ILE A 212 -2.10 25.37 -1.28
CA ILE A 212 -2.72 26.01 -0.12
C ILE A 212 -4.24 26.09 -0.31
N GLN A 213 -4.97 25.39 0.55
CA GLN A 213 -6.43 25.37 0.59
C GLN A 213 -6.94 25.88 1.93
N TYR A 214 -8.12 26.49 1.94
CA TYR A 214 -8.76 26.98 3.17
C TYR A 214 -10.16 26.40 3.30
N SER A 215 -10.50 25.96 4.51
CA SER A 215 -11.83 25.51 4.90
C SER A 215 -12.45 26.50 5.89
N GLU A 216 -13.50 27.19 5.45
CA GLU A 216 -14.20 28.17 6.28
C GLU A 216 -14.87 27.52 7.50
N ARG A 217 -15.54 26.38 7.31
CA ARG A 217 -16.24 25.63 8.37
C ARG A 217 -15.37 25.33 9.59
N SER A 218 -14.08 25.08 9.37
CA SER A 218 -13.13 24.70 10.42
C SER A 218 -12.08 25.78 10.69
N ASN A 219 -12.18 26.94 10.04
CA ASN A 219 -11.17 28.00 10.05
C ASN A 219 -9.74 27.45 9.85
N THR A 220 -9.59 26.45 8.98
CA THR A 220 -8.34 25.69 8.83
C THR A 220 -7.76 25.87 7.43
N MET A 221 -6.50 26.28 7.37
CA MET A 221 -5.69 26.35 6.17
C MET A 221 -4.81 25.10 6.07
N SER A 222 -4.99 24.33 5.00
CA SER A 222 -4.23 23.11 4.70
C SER A 222 -3.22 23.38 3.59
N MET A 223 -1.98 22.98 3.81
CA MET A 223 -0.85 23.22 2.91
C MET A 223 -0.15 21.91 2.60
N SER A 224 -0.15 21.49 1.34
CA SER A 224 0.56 20.28 0.91
C SER A 224 1.87 20.63 0.21
N LEU A 225 2.94 20.80 0.99
CA LEU A 225 4.29 21.07 0.50
C LEU A 225 5.03 19.79 0.08
N ALA A 226 4.29 18.70 -0.13
CA ALA A 226 4.85 17.39 -0.41
C ALA A 226 5.68 17.37 -1.70
N HIS A 227 6.87 16.78 -1.60
CA HIS A 227 7.84 16.63 -2.68
C HIS A 227 8.39 17.95 -3.24
N LEU A 228 8.33 19.04 -2.48
CA LEU A 228 9.04 20.27 -2.83
C LEU A 228 10.52 20.17 -2.45
N GLN A 229 11.38 20.73 -3.30
CA GLN A 229 12.80 20.89 -2.99
C GLN A 229 13.08 22.38 -2.85
N ILE A 230 13.31 22.83 -1.61
CA ILE A 230 13.62 24.22 -1.29
C ILE A 230 15.13 24.35 -1.42
N GLN A 231 15.58 25.08 -2.43
CA GLN A 231 16.99 25.15 -2.83
C GLN A 231 17.55 26.57 -2.80
N SER A 232 16.68 27.58 -2.71
CA SER A 232 17.04 28.99 -2.71
C SER A 232 16.24 29.80 -1.69
N VAL A 233 16.73 31.00 -1.35
CA VAL A 233 15.97 31.98 -0.54
C VAL A 233 14.70 32.42 -1.29
N ASP A 234 14.74 32.50 -2.61
CA ASP A 234 13.57 32.84 -3.43
C ASP A 234 12.44 31.82 -3.27
N ASP A 235 12.76 30.51 -3.17
CA ASP A 235 11.75 29.48 -2.88
C ASP A 235 11.04 29.73 -1.55
N ILE A 236 11.79 30.12 -0.52
CA ILE A 236 11.26 30.45 0.81
C ILE A 236 10.34 31.66 0.72
N GLU A 237 10.74 32.68 -0.04
CA GLU A 237 9.95 33.89 -0.21
C GLU A 237 8.68 33.63 -1.02
N VAL A 238 8.73 32.79 -2.06
CA VAL A 238 7.54 32.37 -2.78
C VAL A 238 6.56 31.63 -1.87
N ILE A 239 7.06 30.74 -1.00
CA ILE A 239 6.23 30.04 0.00
C ILE A 239 5.60 31.05 0.96
N ARG A 240 6.40 31.96 1.54
CA ARG A 240 5.93 33.02 2.44
C ARG A 240 4.83 33.83 1.79
N SER A 241 5.13 34.38 0.61
CA SER A 241 4.21 35.23 -0.14
C SER A 241 2.92 34.47 -0.51
N GLY A 242 3.02 33.18 -0.87
CA GLY A 242 1.84 32.33 -1.11
C GLY A 242 0.94 32.18 0.11
N ILE A 243 1.55 31.93 1.27
CA ILE A 243 0.84 31.83 2.55
C ILE A 243 0.17 33.17 2.91
N GLU A 244 0.92 34.26 2.89
CA GLU A 244 0.38 35.58 3.22
C GLU A 244 -0.75 36.01 2.28
N ARG A 245 -0.60 35.79 0.96
CA ARG A 245 -1.65 36.08 -0.03
C ARG A 245 -2.92 35.32 0.29
N ARG A 246 -2.83 34.02 0.56
CA ARG A 246 -4.02 33.21 0.87
C ARG A 246 -4.68 33.68 2.16
N ILE A 247 -3.91 33.94 3.22
CA ILE A 247 -4.46 34.39 4.50
C ILE A 247 -5.16 35.73 4.36
N LYS A 248 -4.53 36.71 3.70
CA LYS A 248 -5.14 38.03 3.44
C LYS A 248 -6.44 37.90 2.62
N ALA A 249 -6.51 36.94 1.70
CA ALA A 249 -7.72 36.69 0.93
C ALA A 249 -8.87 36.08 1.75
N VAL A 250 -8.58 35.22 2.75
CA VAL A 250 -9.62 34.55 3.56
C VAL A 250 -9.90 35.23 4.90
N LYS A 251 -9.00 36.11 5.35
CA LYS A 251 -9.08 36.92 6.58
C LYS A 251 -8.66 38.37 6.28
N PRO A 252 -9.42 39.11 5.46
CA PRO A 252 -9.10 40.50 5.12
C PRO A 252 -9.04 41.41 6.36
N ASP A 253 -9.82 41.09 7.40
CA ASP A 253 -9.87 41.85 8.66
C ASP A 253 -8.72 41.52 9.64
N GLY A 254 -7.71 40.75 9.22
CA GLY A 254 -6.55 40.42 10.06
C GLY A 254 -6.77 39.28 11.05
N GLY A 255 -7.79 38.45 10.85
CA GLY A 255 -8.03 37.24 11.65
C GLY A 255 -6.97 36.14 11.47
N LYS A 256 -6.79 35.31 12.49
CA LYS A 256 -5.87 34.15 12.47
C LYS A 256 -6.60 32.85 12.06
N VAL A 257 -5.84 31.86 11.57
CA VAL A 257 -6.35 30.55 11.12
C VAL A 257 -5.65 29.39 11.84
N HIS A 258 -6.29 28.22 11.91
CA HIS A 258 -5.56 26.99 12.20
C HIS A 258 -4.79 26.53 10.95
N ALA A 259 -3.58 26.02 11.11
CA ALA A 259 -2.74 25.59 9.99
C ALA A 259 -2.45 24.08 10.07
N ILE A 260 -2.50 23.42 8.92
CA ILE A 260 -2.07 22.04 8.75
C ILE A 260 -1.07 22.00 7.58
N VAL A 261 0.14 21.52 7.82
CA VAL A 261 1.20 21.44 6.80
C VAL A 261 1.66 20.01 6.62
N ASN A 262 1.72 19.55 5.38
CA ASN A 262 2.27 18.25 5.00
C ASN A 262 3.62 18.42 4.28
N TYR A 263 4.68 17.86 4.87
CA TYR A 263 6.06 17.89 4.37
C TYR A 263 6.51 16.57 3.74
N LYS A 264 5.58 15.68 3.34
CA LYS A 264 5.94 14.35 2.81
C LYS A 264 6.89 14.46 1.62
N GLY A 265 8.11 13.98 1.81
CA GLY A 265 9.16 13.99 0.78
C GLY A 265 9.67 15.38 0.42
N THR A 266 9.40 16.40 1.25
CA THR A 266 9.98 17.73 1.11
C THR A 266 11.45 17.70 1.56
N SER A 267 12.34 18.35 0.81
CA SER A 267 13.73 18.55 1.18
C SER A 267 14.09 20.03 1.17
N ILE A 268 14.96 20.45 2.08
CA ILE A 268 15.51 21.81 2.13
C ILE A 268 17.03 21.68 2.05
N ASN A 269 17.69 22.60 1.34
CA ASN A 269 19.14 22.77 1.42
C ASN A 269 19.52 23.12 2.88
N ASP A 270 20.47 22.39 3.48
CA ASP A 270 20.85 22.54 4.89
C ASP A 270 21.26 23.99 5.24
N GLU A 271 21.87 24.72 4.30
CA GLU A 271 22.26 26.13 4.48
C GLU A 271 21.06 27.08 4.65
N LEU A 272 19.86 26.66 4.23
CA LEU A 272 18.64 27.47 4.23
C LEU A 272 17.67 27.12 5.37
N VAL A 273 18.00 26.12 6.20
CA VAL A 273 17.12 25.65 7.28
C VAL A 273 16.83 26.78 8.26
N SER A 274 17.84 27.59 8.59
CA SER A 274 17.72 28.73 9.50
C SER A 274 16.77 29.81 8.96
N GLU A 275 16.90 30.16 7.69
CA GLU A 275 16.06 31.13 6.97
C GLU A 275 14.61 30.63 6.90
N TYR A 276 14.42 29.36 6.55
CA TYR A 276 13.11 28.75 6.48
C TYR A 276 12.44 28.75 7.85
N TRP A 277 13.21 28.43 8.89
CA TRP A 277 12.73 28.43 10.28
C TRP A 277 12.24 29.81 10.71
N LYS A 278 13.05 30.86 10.50
CA LYS A 278 12.67 32.25 10.76
C LYS A 278 11.37 32.63 10.05
N MET A 279 11.21 32.21 8.79
CA MET A 279 9.97 32.42 8.04
C MET A 279 8.78 31.75 8.69
N THR A 280 8.90 30.47 9.07
CA THR A 280 7.78 29.75 9.69
C THR A 280 7.39 30.32 11.06
N GLN A 281 8.36 30.79 11.85
CA GLN A 281 8.12 31.44 13.14
C GLN A 281 7.37 32.77 12.97
N ASP A 282 7.81 33.60 12.03
CA ASP A 282 7.15 34.87 11.70
C ASP A 282 5.69 34.64 11.29
N ILE A 283 5.46 33.75 10.31
CA ILE A 283 4.12 33.39 9.84
C ILE A 283 3.24 32.85 10.99
N GLN A 284 3.80 31.95 11.81
CA GLN A 284 3.05 31.35 12.92
C GLN A 284 2.63 32.41 13.95
N SER A 285 3.55 33.31 14.33
CA SER A 285 3.27 34.35 15.33
C SER A 285 2.18 35.33 14.85
N ARG A 286 2.21 35.68 13.57
CA ARG A 286 1.32 36.69 12.97
C ARG A 286 -0.03 36.14 12.58
N PHE A 287 -0.09 34.93 12.03
CA PHE A 287 -1.28 34.46 11.33
C PHE A 287 -1.92 33.18 11.86
N TYR A 288 -1.23 32.40 12.70
CA TYR A 288 -1.75 31.10 13.14
C TYR A 288 -2.29 31.12 14.57
N LEU A 289 -3.47 30.52 14.75
CA LEU A 289 -4.03 30.16 16.06
C LEU A 289 -3.35 28.90 16.60
N SER A 290 -3.15 27.92 15.72
CA SER A 290 -2.37 26.71 16.00
C SER A 290 -1.85 26.14 14.68
N VAL A 291 -0.81 25.32 14.75
CA VAL A 291 -0.23 24.67 13.56
C VAL A 291 0.07 23.21 13.85
N LYS A 292 -0.28 22.33 12.92
CA LYS A 292 0.09 20.91 12.93
C LYS A 292 0.94 20.62 11.70
N ARG A 293 2.09 19.99 11.92
CA ARG A 293 3.05 19.63 10.85
C ARG A 293 3.15 18.11 10.76
N PHE A 294 3.10 17.57 9.55
CA PHE A 294 3.20 16.13 9.27
C PHE A 294 4.41 15.84 8.41
N HIS A 295 5.04 14.67 8.62
CA HIS A 295 6.18 14.18 7.83
C HIS A 295 7.37 15.16 7.77
N VAL A 296 7.71 15.78 8.91
CA VAL A 296 8.89 16.65 9.02
C VAL A 296 10.14 15.78 8.86
N THR A 297 11.03 16.12 7.92
CA THR A 297 12.29 15.39 7.69
C THR A 297 13.35 15.75 8.74
N SER A 298 14.33 14.88 8.95
CA SER A 298 15.41 15.07 9.94
C SER A 298 16.24 16.34 9.72
N SER A 299 16.31 16.87 8.49
CA SER A 299 16.96 18.15 8.18
C SER A 299 16.39 19.35 8.93
N PHE A 300 15.19 19.23 9.52
CA PHE A 300 14.58 20.26 10.37
C PHE A 300 14.86 20.08 11.87
N ALA A 301 15.45 18.95 12.28
CA ALA A 301 15.64 18.60 13.70
C ALA A 301 17.00 19.08 14.25
N ASP A 302 18.05 19.18 13.43
CA ASP A 302 19.42 19.50 13.88
C ASP A 302 19.71 21.01 14.04
N GLY A 303 18.74 21.90 13.78
CA GLY A 303 18.98 23.35 13.64
C GLY A 303 18.63 24.23 14.84
N GLY A 304 18.21 23.67 15.99
CA GLY A 304 17.76 24.48 17.13
C GLY A 304 17.91 23.78 18.47
N ASP A 305 18.38 24.54 19.46
CA ASP A 305 18.47 24.18 20.88
C ASP A 305 17.27 23.33 21.34
N ASP A 306 17.55 22.09 21.76
CA ASP A 306 16.59 21.06 22.20
C ASP A 306 15.70 21.51 23.38
N SER A 307 16.03 22.63 24.02
CA SER A 307 15.30 23.19 25.16
C SER A 307 14.19 24.20 24.80
N ALA A 308 14.02 24.59 23.53
CA ALA A 308 13.16 25.71 23.12
C ALA A 308 11.82 25.35 22.44
N LEU A 309 11.43 24.07 22.37
CA LEU A 309 10.35 23.60 21.49
C LEU A 309 9.18 22.92 22.22
N PRO A 310 8.22 23.68 22.81
CA PRO A 310 6.94 23.10 23.18
C PRO A 310 6.11 22.82 21.91
N GLY A 311 5.96 21.53 21.56
CA GLY A 311 5.02 21.09 20.52
C GLY A 311 5.62 20.35 19.32
N MET A 312 6.94 20.11 19.30
CA MET A 312 7.54 19.12 18.40
C MET A 312 7.43 17.73 19.01
N THR A 313 6.31 17.04 18.77
CA THR A 313 6.33 15.58 18.92
C THR A 313 7.09 15.02 17.72
N SER A 314 8.39 14.82 17.88
CA SER A 314 9.12 13.83 17.10
C SER A 314 8.44 12.48 17.36
N LEU A 315 7.69 11.97 16.38
CA LEU A 315 7.23 10.58 16.40
C LEU A 315 8.34 9.72 15.79
N LEU A 316 9.51 9.73 16.43
CA LEU A 316 10.58 8.76 16.20
C LEU A 316 10.67 7.84 17.43
N ALA A 317 9.93 6.73 17.33
CA ALA A 317 10.13 5.44 18.02
C ALA A 317 9.77 5.35 19.54
N PRO A 318 9.66 4.13 20.12
CA PRO A 318 8.44 3.68 20.80
C PRO A 318 8.60 3.59 22.33
N SER A 319 7.74 4.24 23.11
CA SER A 319 7.51 3.80 24.50
C SER A 319 6.25 4.42 25.12
N GLY A 320 5.54 3.60 25.89
CA GLY A 320 4.67 4.03 26.98
C GLY A 320 3.35 4.69 26.59
N ALA A 321 2.28 3.88 26.48
CA ALA A 321 0.92 4.39 26.58
C ALA A 321 0.70 5.08 27.94
N PRO A 322 -0.05 6.20 27.97
CA PRO A 322 -0.91 6.49 29.12
C PRO A 322 -2.37 6.44 28.71
N THR A 323 -3.04 5.46 29.30
CA THR A 323 -4.46 5.32 29.52
C THR A 323 -5.10 6.65 29.92
N GLN A 324 -5.90 7.27 29.06
CA GLN A 324 -6.98 8.21 29.44
C GLN A 324 -7.85 8.57 28.22
N MET A 325 -8.71 7.64 27.81
CA MET A 325 -9.95 7.97 27.09
C MET A 325 -10.97 6.86 27.32
N GLN A 326 -11.46 6.76 28.56
CA GLN A 326 -12.62 5.94 28.93
C GLN A 326 -13.63 6.74 29.76
N GLN A 327 -13.80 8.02 29.45
CA GLN A 327 -14.94 8.81 29.93
C GLN A 327 -15.25 9.85 28.87
N LEU A 328 -16.16 9.50 27.95
CA LEU A 328 -17.09 10.40 27.21
C LEU A 328 -17.87 9.53 26.20
N SER A 329 -18.60 8.55 26.73
CA SER A 329 -19.65 7.81 26.01
C SER A 329 -20.59 7.21 27.06
N GLY A 330 -21.33 8.09 27.73
CA GLY A 330 -22.40 7.70 28.64
C GLY A 330 -23.61 8.57 28.39
N ALA A 331 -24.55 8.06 27.58
CA ALA A 331 -26.01 8.26 27.74
C ALA A 331 -26.77 7.70 26.53
N VAL A 332 -27.16 6.41 26.59
CA VAL A 332 -28.43 5.94 25.99
C VAL A 332 -29.04 4.94 27.00
N PRO A 333 -30.34 5.05 27.37
CA PRO A 333 -30.92 4.29 28.48
C PRO A 333 -31.19 2.82 28.13
N ALA A 334 -30.95 1.93 29.10
CA ALA A 334 -31.18 0.49 29.02
C ALA A 334 -32.68 0.14 29.09
N ALA A 335 -33.16 -0.61 28.09
CA ALA A 335 -34.39 -1.41 28.21
C ALA A 335 -34.03 -2.80 28.76
N LYS A 336 -34.66 -3.17 29.87
CA LYS A 336 -34.52 -4.47 30.54
C LYS A 336 -35.00 -5.60 29.62
N MET A 337 -34.19 -6.65 29.46
CA MET A 337 -34.67 -7.96 29.02
C MET A 337 -34.11 -9.04 29.96
N GLN A 338 -35.02 -9.77 30.60
CA GLN A 338 -34.77 -10.79 31.61
C GLN A 338 -34.02 -11.97 31.03
N ARG A 339 -33.03 -12.48 31.77
CA ARG A 339 -32.40 -13.78 31.55
C ARG A 339 -33.34 -14.89 32.03
N SER A 340 -33.64 -15.88 31.19
CA SER A 340 -34.05 -17.21 31.62
C SER A 340 -32.98 -18.23 31.23
N ASN A 341 -32.57 -19.02 32.22
CA ASN A 341 -31.71 -20.19 32.08
C ASN A 341 -32.48 -21.31 31.40
N VAL A 342 -31.87 -21.98 30.42
CA VAL A 342 -32.13 -23.40 30.14
C VAL A 342 -30.79 -24.06 29.82
N ARG A 343 -30.32 -24.87 30.78
CA ARG A 343 -29.40 -25.98 30.55
C ARG A 343 -30.25 -27.22 30.22
N ASP A 344 -29.60 -28.18 29.59
CA ASP A 344 -30.01 -29.57 29.36
C ASP A 344 -30.80 -29.80 28.07
N GLU A 345 -30.09 -30.31 27.05
CA GLU A 345 -30.41 -31.53 26.30
C GLU A 345 -29.53 -31.60 25.05
N PHE A 346 -28.47 -32.42 25.08
CA PHE A 346 -27.99 -33.14 23.89
C PHE A 346 -27.14 -34.33 24.38
N ALA A 347 -27.80 -35.48 24.52
CA ALA A 347 -27.16 -36.79 24.56
C ALA A 347 -27.13 -37.38 23.14
N PRO A 348 -26.14 -38.21 22.78
CA PRO A 348 -26.06 -38.84 21.46
C PRO A 348 -26.81 -40.17 21.44
N THR A 349 -27.55 -40.46 20.38
CA THR A 349 -28.04 -41.82 20.09
C THR A 349 -27.73 -42.24 18.67
N ALA A 350 -27.23 -43.47 18.61
CA ALA A 350 -26.81 -44.23 17.45
C ALA A 350 -27.97 -44.97 16.76
N VAL A 351 -27.79 -45.24 15.45
CA VAL A 351 -28.21 -46.42 14.66
C VAL A 351 -29.71 -46.78 14.59
N SER A 352 -30.27 -46.78 13.37
CA SER A 352 -30.88 -47.99 12.75
C SER A 352 -31.28 -47.77 11.28
N ALA A 353 -31.20 -48.86 10.52
CA ALA A 353 -31.48 -49.01 9.10
C ALA A 353 -32.95 -48.81 8.69
N GLN A 354 -33.16 -48.37 7.45
CA GLN A 354 -33.94 -49.07 6.40
C GLN A 354 -33.65 -48.46 5.03
#